data_AF-A0A314UN65-F1
#
_entry.id   AF-A0A314UN65-F1
#
_cell.length_a   1.000
_cell.length_b   1.000
_cell.length_c   1.000
_cell.angle_alpha   90.00
_cell.angle_beta   90.00
_cell.angle_gamma   90.00
#
_symmetry.space_group_name_H-M   'P 1'
#
loop_
_entity.id
_entity.type
_entity.pdbx_description
1 polymer ?
#
loop_
_entity_poly.entity_id
_entity_poly.type
_entity_poly.pdbx_seq_one_letter_code
_entity_poly.pdbx_strand_id
1 'polypeptide(L)'
;MDEMDRNSYSGIVDPLVDPDVGTNMEELRNSASLSHTNCVDKSSDKVGKSLTELSSITMDSWFEMISGAKKIMEKYSVKTCGYCLDVQVGPKGHKVRMCKASKHQSRNSLHAWQEATIEDLT
;
A
#
# COMPACT_ATOMS: atom_id res chain seq x y z
N MET A 1 -4.06 23.62 -48.74
CA MET A 1 -2.92 23.45 -49.67
C MET A 1 -1.65 23.18 -48.89
N ASP A 2 -1.14 21.95 -48.76
CA ASP A 2 -1.70 20.59 -48.51
C ASP A 2 -0.48 19.62 -48.42
N GLU A 3 -0.54 18.39 -47.91
CA GLU A 3 -1.66 17.56 -47.42
C GLU A 3 -1.26 16.82 -46.10
N MET A 4 -2.04 15.81 -45.67
CA MET A 4 -1.74 14.88 -44.56
C MET A 4 -1.37 13.50 -45.11
N ASP A 5 -0.32 12.86 -44.59
CA ASP A 5 -0.02 11.43 -44.80
C ASP A 5 0.99 10.93 -43.72
N ARG A 6 1.07 9.64 -43.30
CA ARG A 6 0.08 8.55 -43.11
C ARG A 6 0.78 7.39 -42.40
N ASN A 7 0.14 6.78 -41.39
CA ASN A 7 0.57 5.52 -40.75
C ASN A 7 1.97 5.52 -40.07
N SER A 8 2.34 4.52 -39.26
CA SER A 8 1.69 3.24 -38.96
C SER A 8 1.71 2.92 -37.47
N TYR A 9 0.68 2.22 -36.98
CA TYR A 9 0.74 1.47 -35.73
C TYR A 9 1.80 0.37 -35.83
N SER A 10 2.64 0.22 -34.81
CA SER A 10 3.44 -0.99 -34.57
C SER A 10 2.78 -1.77 -33.44
N GLY A 11 2.18 -2.92 -33.76
CA GLY A 11 1.54 -3.78 -32.76
C GLY A 11 2.55 -4.41 -31.80
N ILE A 12 2.10 -4.64 -30.56
CA ILE A 12 2.73 -5.59 -29.65
C ILE A 12 1.79 -6.80 -29.62
N VAL A 13 2.37 -7.99 -29.85
CA VAL A 13 1.64 -9.26 -29.94
C VAL A 13 1.63 -9.96 -28.59
N ASP A 14 0.46 -10.38 -28.13
CA ASP A 14 0.31 -11.23 -26.96
C ASP A 14 0.76 -12.68 -27.30
N PRO A 15 1.66 -13.31 -26.52
CA PRO A 15 1.98 -14.71 -26.69
C PRO A 15 0.86 -15.61 -26.13
N LEU A 16 -0.05 -16.00 -27.01
CA LEU A 16 -0.92 -17.16 -26.80
C LEU A 16 -0.06 -18.43 -26.80
N VAL A 17 -0.18 -19.27 -25.78
CA VAL A 17 0.39 -20.63 -25.75
C VAL A 17 -0.67 -21.61 -25.26
N ASP A 18 -1.11 -22.45 -26.19
CA ASP A 18 -2.01 -23.59 -26.05
C ASP A 18 -1.29 -24.82 -26.69
N PRO A 19 -1.69 -26.08 -26.42
CA PRO A 19 -2.39 -26.59 -25.24
C PRO A 19 -1.85 -27.95 -24.72
N ASP A 20 -2.54 -28.47 -23.69
CA ASP A 20 -2.81 -29.90 -23.42
C ASP A 20 -1.73 -30.79 -22.76
N VAL A 21 -1.92 -31.03 -21.45
CA VAL A 21 -1.80 -32.39 -20.87
C VAL A 21 -2.88 -32.56 -19.80
N GLY A 22 -3.80 -33.50 -20.02
CA GLY A 22 -4.98 -33.67 -19.17
C GLY A 22 -4.68 -34.26 -17.79
N THR A 23 -5.38 -33.80 -16.75
CA THR A 23 -5.51 -34.54 -15.47
C THR A 23 -6.88 -34.29 -14.84
N ASN A 24 -7.59 -35.41 -14.66
CA ASN A 24 -8.81 -35.69 -13.89
C ASN A 24 -9.69 -34.55 -13.30
N MET A 25 -10.98 -34.59 -13.63
CA MET A 25 -12.04 -33.71 -13.10
C MET A 25 -12.55 -34.19 -11.72
N GLU A 26 -11.72 -34.19 -10.67
CA GLU A 26 -12.21 -34.58 -9.34
C GLU A 26 -11.46 -34.00 -8.12
N GLU A 27 -11.29 -32.68 -8.01
CA GLU A 27 -11.16 -32.05 -6.67
C GLU A 27 -11.63 -30.58 -6.57
N LEU A 28 -12.74 -30.24 -7.23
CA LEU A 28 -13.37 -28.91 -7.09
C LEU A 28 -14.20 -28.80 -5.79
N ARG A 29 -13.59 -29.12 -4.65
CA ARG A 29 -14.06 -28.87 -3.26
C ARG A 29 -13.05 -29.43 -2.24
N ASN A 30 -12.05 -28.64 -1.84
CA ASN A 30 -11.61 -28.53 -0.44
C ASN A 30 -10.75 -27.27 -0.24
N SER A 31 -11.00 -26.57 0.85
CA SER A 31 -10.56 -25.19 1.07
C SER A 31 -9.09 -25.05 1.46
N ALA A 32 -8.42 -24.10 0.83
CA ALA A 32 -7.36 -23.24 1.36
C ALA A 32 -6.74 -23.63 2.72
N SER A 33 -5.64 -24.40 2.67
CA SER A 33 -4.56 -24.38 3.68
C SER A 33 -3.37 -25.20 3.19
N LEU A 34 -2.26 -24.56 2.85
CA LEU A 34 -0.95 -25.18 3.06
C LEU A 34 0.12 -24.15 3.41
N SER A 35 0.67 -24.33 4.60
CA SER A 35 1.68 -23.51 5.25
C SER A 35 3.05 -24.20 5.24
N HIS A 36 4.12 -23.47 4.98
CA HIS A 36 5.49 -23.77 5.42
C HIS A 36 6.20 -22.40 5.58
N THR A 37 6.39 -21.78 6.76
CA THR A 37 7.13 -22.18 7.99
C THR A 37 8.61 -22.48 7.69
N ASN A 38 9.62 -21.98 8.42
CA ASN A 38 9.74 -21.47 9.81
C ASN A 38 10.99 -20.52 9.91
N CYS A 39 11.41 -19.87 11.01
CA CYS A 39 11.01 -19.80 12.42
C CYS A 39 11.56 -18.52 13.09
N VAL A 40 10.96 -18.09 14.21
CA VAL A 40 11.71 -17.74 15.43
C VAL A 40 10.98 -18.38 16.60
N ASP A 41 11.54 -19.44 17.15
CA ASP A 41 11.05 -20.03 18.40
C ASP A 41 11.79 -19.39 19.58
N LYS A 42 11.02 -18.66 20.39
CA LYS A 42 11.23 -18.62 21.83
C LYS A 42 9.89 -18.73 22.54
N SER A 43 9.48 -19.97 22.78
CA SER A 43 8.64 -20.30 23.92
C SER A 43 9.17 -19.64 25.20
N SER A 44 8.38 -18.73 25.75
CA SER A 44 8.31 -18.42 27.18
C SER A 44 6.88 -18.03 27.48
N ASP A 45 6.15 -18.96 28.08
CA ASP A 45 4.88 -18.78 28.80
C ASP A 45 3.87 -17.81 28.17
N LYS A 46 3.00 -18.37 27.31
CA LYS A 46 1.70 -17.75 27.01
C LYS A 46 0.76 -17.85 28.21
N VAL A 47 1.09 -17.12 29.29
CA VAL A 47 0.04 -16.50 30.10
C VAL A 47 -0.77 -15.65 29.12
N GLY A 48 -1.99 -16.10 28.83
CA GLY A 48 -2.92 -15.34 28.00
C GLY A 48 -3.22 -14.04 28.72
N LYS A 49 -2.55 -12.96 28.30
CA LYS A 49 -2.77 -11.61 28.82
C LYS A 49 -4.27 -11.34 28.87
N SER A 50 -4.75 -10.86 30.01
CA SER A 50 -6.19 -10.60 30.16
C SER A 50 -6.65 -9.57 29.10
N LEU A 51 -7.92 -9.60 28.71
CA LEU A 51 -8.45 -8.62 27.74
C LEU A 51 -8.16 -7.18 28.19
N THR A 52 -8.26 -6.91 29.50
CA THR A 52 -7.91 -5.64 30.13
C THR A 52 -6.44 -5.27 29.92
N GLU A 53 -5.52 -6.21 30.18
CA GLU A 53 -4.08 -6.01 29.99
C GLU A 53 -3.72 -5.76 28.51
N LEU A 54 -4.32 -6.52 27.58
CA LEU A 54 -4.15 -6.31 26.15
C LEU A 54 -4.66 -4.93 25.71
N SER A 55 -5.80 -4.48 26.23
CA SER A 55 -6.34 -3.16 25.92
C SER A 55 -5.43 -2.03 26.42
N SER A 56 -4.90 -2.15 27.65
CA SER A 56 -3.96 -1.16 28.21
C SER A 56 -2.69 -1.07 27.38
N ILE A 57 -2.03 -2.21 27.11
CA ILE A 57 -0.79 -2.24 26.31
C ILE A 57 -1.01 -1.69 24.89
N THR A 58 -2.17 -1.95 24.29
CA THR A 58 -2.51 -1.43 22.95
C THR A 58 -2.66 0.09 22.98
N MET A 59 -3.34 0.64 24.00
CA MET A 59 -3.51 2.08 24.17
C MET A 59 -2.18 2.78 24.48
N ASP A 60 -1.34 2.20 25.34
CA ASP A 60 -0.02 2.76 25.66
C ASP A 60 0.89 2.78 24.42
N SER A 61 0.92 1.68 23.66
CA SER A 61 1.66 1.58 22.39
C SER A 61 1.19 2.62 21.36
N TRP A 62 -0.12 2.87 21.30
CA TRP A 62 -0.70 3.92 20.46
C TRP A 62 -0.21 5.31 20.89
N PHE A 63 -0.26 5.65 22.19
CA PHE A 63 0.24 6.93 22.68
C PHE A 63 1.75 7.14 22.41
N GLU A 64 2.56 6.09 22.56
CA GLU A 64 3.99 6.14 22.21
C GLU A 64 4.21 6.40 20.71
N MET A 65 3.46 5.71 19.83
CA MET A 65 3.52 5.90 18.39
C MET A 65 3.15 7.34 17.99
N ILE A 66 2.06 7.88 18.52
CA ILE A 66 1.62 9.26 18.26
C ILE A 66 2.62 10.29 18.81
N SER A 67 3.23 10.03 19.96
CA SER A 67 4.31 10.86 20.53
C SER A 67 5.56 10.85 19.63
N GLY A 68 5.93 9.69 19.08
CA GLY A 68 7.02 9.54 18.12
C GLY A 68 6.75 10.28 16.80
N ALA A 69 5.56 10.12 16.23
CA ALA A 69 5.14 10.80 15.01
C ALA A 69 5.19 12.33 15.16
N LYS A 70 4.65 12.90 16.25
CA LYS A 70 4.73 14.34 16.54
C LYS A 70 6.17 14.86 16.54
N LYS A 71 7.10 14.18 17.23
CA LYS A 71 8.53 14.56 17.27
C LYS A 71 9.22 14.53 15.90
N ILE A 72 8.78 13.64 15.00
CA ILE A 72 9.28 13.61 13.62
C ILE A 72 8.76 14.83 12.85
N MET A 73 7.48 15.18 13.00
CA MET A 73 6.85 16.34 12.34
C MET A 73 7.36 17.69 12.86
N GLU A 74 7.74 17.78 14.14
CA GLU A 74 8.42 18.95 14.72
C GLU A 74 9.81 19.18 14.10
N LYS A 75 10.50 18.12 13.70
CA LYS A 75 11.87 18.17 13.17
C LYS A 75 11.95 18.27 11.65
N TYR A 76 11.00 17.68 10.94
CA TYR A 76 10.96 17.62 9.49
C TYR A 76 9.57 18.00 8.98
N SER A 77 9.49 18.88 7.99
CA SER A 77 8.23 19.10 7.27
C SER A 77 7.71 17.77 6.72
N VAL A 78 6.42 17.50 6.94
CA VAL A 78 5.74 16.31 6.44
C VAL A 78 4.61 16.76 5.55
N LYS A 79 4.50 16.15 4.37
CA LYS A 79 3.44 16.40 3.40
C LYS A 79 2.53 15.19 3.31
N THR A 80 1.24 15.44 3.26
CA THR A 80 0.21 14.43 2.98
C THR A 80 -0.51 14.80 1.68
N CYS A 81 -1.09 13.83 0.99
CA CYS A 81 -1.90 14.07 -0.19
C CYS A 81 -3.38 14.19 0.19
N GLY A 82 -4.04 15.31 -0.12
CA GLY A 82 -5.48 15.50 0.16
C GLY A 82 -6.46 14.59 -0.60
N TYR A 83 -5.98 13.50 -1.22
CA TYR A 83 -6.78 12.55 -1.99
C TYR A 83 -6.42 11.06 -1.76
N CYS A 84 -5.21 10.74 -1.30
CA CYS A 84 -4.76 9.38 -1.00
C CYS A 84 -3.86 9.37 0.24
N LEU A 85 -3.69 8.20 0.85
CA LEU A 85 -2.93 7.99 2.09
C LEU A 85 -1.39 8.08 1.90
N ASP A 86 -0.92 8.75 0.85
CA ASP A 86 0.51 8.91 0.59
C ASP A 86 1.06 10.07 1.43
N VAL A 87 2.06 9.76 2.24
CA VAL A 87 2.79 10.69 3.11
C VAL A 87 4.24 10.78 2.64
N GLN A 88 4.79 12.00 2.65
CA GLN A 88 6.17 12.26 2.27
C GLN A 88 6.86 13.18 3.28
N VAL A 89 8.02 12.78 3.78
CA VAL A 89 8.89 13.63 4.60
C VAL A 89 9.78 14.50 3.70
N GLY A 90 9.84 15.80 3.96
CA GLY A 90 10.69 16.77 3.25
C GLY A 90 10.02 18.14 3.08
N PRO A 91 10.82 19.21 2.82
CA PRO A 91 10.31 20.58 2.74
C PRO A 91 9.30 20.81 1.60
N LYS A 92 9.33 19.97 0.55
CA LYS A 92 8.42 20.01 -0.60
C LYS A 92 8.07 18.57 -1.01
N GLY A 93 6.80 18.33 -1.32
CA GLY A 93 6.36 17.04 -1.89
C GLY A 93 6.87 16.84 -3.32
N HIS A 94 7.15 15.60 -3.69
CA HIS A 94 7.69 15.25 -5.00
C HIS A 94 6.62 15.34 -6.10
N LYS A 95 7.03 15.74 -7.30
CA LYS A 95 6.15 15.85 -8.48
C LYS A 95 5.95 14.52 -9.21
N VAL A 96 5.78 13.43 -8.47
CA VAL A 96 5.58 12.09 -9.04
C VAL A 96 4.13 11.94 -9.49
N ARG A 97 3.90 11.26 -10.62
CA ARG A 97 2.58 11.01 -11.21
C ARG A 97 2.04 9.63 -10.83
N MET A 98 2.00 9.32 -9.55
CA MET A 98 1.57 8.00 -9.03
C MET A 98 0.42 8.03 -8.02
N CYS A 99 -0.26 9.18 -7.83
CA CYS A 99 -1.45 9.28 -6.99
C CYS A 99 -2.55 8.35 -7.54
N LYS A 100 -2.93 7.33 -6.76
CA LYS A 100 -3.96 6.33 -7.13
C LYS A 100 -5.37 6.67 -6.66
N ALA A 101 -5.58 7.89 -6.15
CA ALA A 101 -6.88 8.34 -5.65
C ALA A 101 -7.96 8.42 -6.73
N SER A 102 -9.22 8.53 -6.31
CA SER A 102 -10.32 8.74 -7.25
C SER A 102 -10.09 9.98 -8.15
N LYS A 103 -10.53 9.85 -9.41
CA LYS A 103 -10.36 10.88 -10.46
C LYS A 103 -8.90 11.32 -10.70
N HIS A 104 -7.90 10.49 -10.37
CA HIS A 104 -6.48 10.87 -10.58
C HIS A 104 -6.14 11.24 -12.02
N GLN A 105 -6.83 10.66 -13.02
CA GLN A 105 -6.63 10.98 -14.44
C GLN A 105 -6.84 12.47 -14.76
N SER A 106 -7.87 13.13 -14.19
CA SER A 106 -8.09 14.57 -14.41
C SER A 106 -7.05 15.46 -13.71
N ARG A 107 -6.30 14.90 -12.74
CA ARG A 107 -5.16 15.53 -12.07
C ARG A 107 -3.80 15.02 -12.60
N ASN A 108 -3.78 14.29 -13.73
CA ASN A 108 -2.57 13.72 -14.33
C ASN A 108 -1.75 12.86 -13.33
N SER A 109 -2.45 12.14 -12.45
CA SER A 109 -1.92 11.32 -11.35
C SER A 109 -0.99 12.06 -10.37
N LEU A 110 -1.03 13.40 -10.32
CA LEU A 110 -0.27 14.19 -9.35
C LEU A 110 -0.93 14.17 -7.97
N HIS A 111 -0.08 14.16 -6.93
CA HIS A 111 -0.50 14.32 -5.54
C HIS A 111 -0.81 15.80 -5.26
N ALA A 112 -1.85 16.07 -4.47
CA ALA A 112 -2.14 17.39 -3.94
C ALA A 112 -1.52 17.52 -2.54
N TRP A 113 -0.24 17.83 -2.52
CA TRP A 113 0.54 17.96 -1.28
C TRP A 113 0.09 19.14 -0.44
N GLN A 114 -0.34 18.86 0.79
CA GLN A 114 -0.57 19.84 1.87
C GLN A 114 0.42 19.59 3.02
N GLU A 115 0.53 20.51 3.98
CA GLU A 115 1.22 20.20 5.23
C GLU A 115 0.43 19.13 5.97
N ALA A 116 1.12 18.11 6.48
CA ALA A 116 0.48 17.09 7.30
C ALA A 116 0.27 17.60 8.73
N THR A 117 -0.82 17.16 9.33
CA THR A 117 -1.10 17.22 10.76
C THR A 117 -0.94 15.83 11.37
N ILE A 118 -0.99 15.72 12.70
CA ILE A 118 -0.96 14.40 13.34
C ILE A 118 -2.19 13.54 12.97
N GLU A 119 -3.31 14.19 12.62
CA GLU A 119 -4.57 13.54 12.23
C GLU A 119 -4.46 12.85 10.85
N ASP A 120 -3.48 13.23 10.02
CA ASP A 120 -3.18 12.58 8.75
C ASP A 120 -2.35 11.28 8.92
N LEU A 121 -1.95 10.95 10.15
CA LEU A 121 -1.12 9.77 10.49
C LEU A 121 -1.83 8.80 11.46
N THR A 122 -3.08 9.09 11.85
CA THR A 122 -3.86 8.35 12.86
C THR A 122 -5.06 7.63 12.25
#